data_AF-A0A2H8TQF4-F1
#
_entry.id   AF-A0A2H8TQF4-F1
#
_cell.length_a   1.000
_cell.length_b   1.000
_cell.length_c   1.000
_cell.angle_alpha   90.00
_cell.angle_beta   90.00
_cell.angle_gamma   90.00
#
_symmetry.space_group_name_H-M   'P 1'
#
loop_
_entity.id
_entity.type
_entity.pdbx_description
1 polymer ?
#
loop_
_entity_poly.entity_id
_entity_poly.type
_entity_poly.pdbx_seq_one_letter_code
_entity_poly.pdbx_strand_id
1 'polypeptide(L)'
;QNILKEVDVPVISNRQCETQLQQTRLGYDFKLHNGFVCAGGEEGKDACKGDGGGPLVCERAGSWYLVGIVSWGVGCGQPGVPGVYVKVSNYLDWIRQITNKY
;
A
#
# COMPACT_ATOMS: atom_id res chain seq x y z
N GLN A 1 -3.71 -0.73 24.89
CA GLN A 1 -2.50 -1.55 24.62
C GLN A 1 -1.69 -0.83 23.56
N ASN A 2 -0.44 -0.47 23.84
CA ASN A 2 0.44 0.26 22.91
C ASN A 2 1.62 -0.65 22.50
N ILE A 3 1.32 -1.78 21.87
CA ILE A 3 2.34 -2.71 21.37
C ILE A 3 2.27 -2.65 19.86
N LEU A 4 3.42 -2.41 19.21
CA LEU A 4 3.54 -2.41 17.76
C LEU A 4 3.09 -3.76 17.18
N LYS A 5 2.35 -3.72 16.08
CA LYS A 5 1.84 -4.89 15.36
C LYS A 5 2.36 -4.88 13.93
N GLU A 6 2.37 -6.06 13.32
CA GLU A 6 2.72 -6.26 11.92
C GLU A 6 1.81 -7.33 11.32
N VAL A 7 1.69 -7.31 10.00
CA VAL A 7 0.95 -8.30 9.21
C VAL A 7 1.65 -8.45 7.86
N ASP A 8 1.83 -9.69 7.41
CA ASP A 8 2.33 -9.99 6.07
C ASP A 8 1.19 -9.85 5.05
N VAL A 9 1.46 -9.24 3.91
CA VAL A 9 0.46 -9.09 2.84
C VAL A 9 1.14 -9.22 1.47
N PRO A 10 0.48 -9.85 0.47
CA PRO A 10 1.03 -9.96 -0.87
C PRO A 10 0.94 -8.62 -1.59
N VAL A 11 2.00 -8.22 -2.28
CA VAL A 11 1.94 -7.13 -3.27
C VAL A 11 1.22 -7.64 -4.51
N ILE A 12 0.23 -6.89 -4.99
CA ILE A 12 -0.55 -7.25 -6.18
C ILE A 12 -0.31 -6.26 -7.33
N SER A 13 -0.58 -6.70 -8.56
CA SER A 13 -0.43 -5.84 -9.74
C SER A 13 -1.42 -4.68 -9.72
N ASN A 14 -1.03 -3.52 -10.25
CA ASN A 14 -1.92 -2.36 -10.35
C ASN A 14 -3.21 -2.67 -11.13
N ARG A 15 -3.12 -3.54 -12.15
CA ARG A 15 -4.31 -3.99 -12.92
C ARG A 15 -5.29 -4.75 -12.02
N GLN A 16 -4.78 -5.72 -11.27
CA GLN A 16 -5.62 -6.50 -10.35
C GLN A 16 -6.21 -5.60 -9.26
N CYS A 17 -5.40 -4.70 -8.69
CA CYS A 17 -5.87 -3.76 -7.68
C CYS A 17 -6.98 -2.84 -8.22
N GLU A 18 -6.81 -2.25 -9.40
CA GLU A 18 -7.86 -1.44 -10.03
C GLU A 18 -9.15 -2.25 -10.20
N THR A 19 -9.06 -3.48 -10.73
CA THR A 19 -10.24 -4.34 -10.90
C THR A 19 -10.92 -4.67 -9.57
N GLN A 20 -10.16 -4.94 -8.51
CA GLN A 20 -10.72 -5.22 -7.18
C GLN A 20 -11.37 -3.96 -6.56
N LEU A 21 -10.71 -2.81 -6.67
CA LEU A 21 -11.24 -1.53 -6.16
C LEU A 21 -12.50 -1.09 -6.91
N GLN A 22 -12.61 -1.39 -8.21
CA GLN A 22 -13.82 -1.13 -9.00
C GLN A 22 -15.06 -1.92 -8.52
N GLN A 23 -14.87 -3.06 -7.84
CA GLN A 23 -15.96 -3.83 -7.21
C GLN A 23 -16.44 -3.25 -5.88
N THR A 24 -15.79 -2.20 -5.39
CA THR A 24 -16.17 -1.51 -4.15
C THR A 24 -17.07 -0.31 -4.43
N ARG A 25 -17.36 0.50 -3.40
CA ARG A 25 -18.07 1.79 -3.55
C ARG A 25 -17.40 2.80 -4.50
N LEU A 26 -16.18 2.56 -4.96
CA LEU A 26 -15.49 3.40 -5.94
C LEU A 26 -16.06 3.25 -7.37
N GLY A 27 -16.66 2.09 -7.68
CA GLY A 27 -17.33 1.83 -8.95
C GLY A 27 -16.40 1.57 -10.14
N TYR A 28 -16.99 1.12 -11.25
CA TYR A 28 -16.29 0.65 -12.45
C TYR A 28 -15.45 1.70 -13.17
N ASP A 29 -15.77 2.99 -13.01
CA ASP A 29 -15.02 4.10 -13.61
C ASP A 29 -13.73 4.44 -12.85
N PHE A 30 -13.51 3.84 -11.68
CA PHE A 30 -12.31 4.08 -10.88
C PHE A 30 -11.04 3.71 -11.66
N LYS A 31 -10.04 4.60 -11.59
CA LYS A 31 -8.71 4.40 -12.17
C LYS A 31 -7.63 4.55 -11.12
N LEU A 32 -6.79 3.53 -10.98
CA LEU A 32 -5.69 3.55 -10.03
C LEU A 32 -4.53 4.37 -10.61
N HIS A 33 -4.13 5.43 -9.91
CA HIS A 33 -3.00 6.25 -10.33
C HIS A 33 -1.67 5.47 -10.19
N ASN A 34 -0.75 5.65 -11.14
CA ASN A 34 0.55 4.93 -11.18
C ASN A 34 1.48 5.23 -10.00
N GLY A 35 1.22 6.31 -9.27
CA GLY A 35 1.88 6.66 -8.01
C GLY A 35 1.48 5.79 -6.82
N PHE A 36 0.57 4.82 -7.00
CA PHE A 36 0.17 3.86 -5.98
C PHE A 36 0.62 2.42 -6.31
N VAL A 37 0.76 1.66 -5.24
CA VAL A 37 0.95 0.20 -5.22
C VAL A 37 -0.07 -0.37 -4.23
N CYS A 38 -0.54 -1.59 -4.47
CA CYS A 38 -1.51 -2.23 -3.60
C CYS A 38 -0.94 -3.51 -3.00
N ALA A 39 -1.38 -3.82 -1.79
CA ALA A 39 -1.08 -5.07 -1.12
C ALA A 39 -2.28 -5.56 -0.31
N GLY A 40 -2.35 -6.87 -0.09
CA GLY A 40 -3.42 -7.50 0.68
C GLY A 40 -4.63 -7.91 -0.17
N GLY A 41 -5.82 -7.81 0.42
CA GLY A 41 -7.05 -8.40 -0.09
C GLY A 41 -7.34 -9.80 0.49
N GLU A 42 -6.50 -10.26 1.42
CA GLU A 42 -6.77 -11.42 2.27
C GLU A 42 -7.71 -11.01 3.41
N GLU A 43 -8.61 -11.91 3.82
CA GLU A 43 -9.56 -11.65 4.89
C GLU A 43 -8.83 -11.36 6.22
N GLY A 44 -9.16 -10.24 6.86
CA GLY A 44 -8.61 -9.85 8.16
C GLY A 44 -7.16 -9.35 8.16
N LYS A 45 -6.50 -9.23 6.99
CA LYS A 45 -5.11 -8.75 6.88
C LYS A 45 -5.04 -7.44 6.12
N ASP A 46 -4.88 -6.33 6.84
CA ASP A 46 -4.83 -4.98 6.25
C ASP A 46 -4.24 -3.95 7.22
N ALA A 47 -3.80 -2.81 6.68
CA ALA A 47 -3.45 -1.63 7.46
C ALA A 47 -4.72 -0.77 7.66
N CYS A 48 -5.06 -0.43 8.90
CA CYS A 48 -6.31 0.25 9.24
C CYS A 48 -6.07 1.70 9.71
N LYS A 49 -7.14 2.30 10.26
CA LYS A 49 -7.07 3.59 10.95
C LYS A 49 -6.01 3.54 12.05
N GLY A 50 -5.07 4.47 11.99
CA GLY A 50 -3.94 4.55 12.93
C GLY A 50 -2.60 4.20 12.29
N ASP A 51 -2.60 3.46 11.18
CA ASP A 51 -1.37 3.02 10.50
C ASP A 51 -0.89 3.99 9.41
N GLY A 52 -1.60 5.11 9.21
CA GLY A 52 -1.31 6.09 8.16
C GLY A 52 0.12 6.62 8.22
N GLY A 53 0.82 6.60 7.09
CA GLY A 53 2.25 6.95 7.02
C GLY A 53 3.20 5.81 7.43
N GLY A 54 2.67 4.69 7.93
CA GLY A 54 3.44 3.49 8.25
C GLY A 54 4.09 2.84 7.02
N PRO A 55 5.17 2.09 7.20
CA PRO A 55 5.92 1.51 6.09
C PRO A 55 5.30 0.19 5.62
N LEU A 56 5.21 0.01 4.30
CA LEU A 56 5.10 -1.31 3.66
C LEU A 56 6.51 -1.72 3.20
N VAL A 57 7.03 -2.81 3.77
CA VAL A 57 8.40 -3.29 3.49
C VAL A 57 8.39 -4.66 2.84
N CYS A 58 9.37 -4.91 1.98
CA CYS A 58 9.62 -6.24 1.40
C CYS A 58 11.06 -6.66 1.67
N GLU A 59 11.24 -7.92 2.04
CA GLU A 59 12.56 -8.54 2.20
C GLU A 59 13.07 -9.03 0.83
N ARG A 60 14.33 -8.72 0.54
CA ARG A 60 15.04 -9.24 -0.63
C ARG A 60 16.51 -9.43 -0.27
N ALA A 61 16.99 -10.68 -0.37
CA ALA A 61 18.40 -11.03 -0.17
C ALA A 61 18.97 -10.59 1.19
N GLY A 62 18.20 -10.79 2.26
CA GLY A 62 18.55 -10.46 3.64
C GLY A 62 18.33 -8.99 4.02
N SER A 63 17.79 -8.16 3.12
CA SER A 63 17.59 -6.73 3.35
C SER A 63 16.13 -6.32 3.16
N TRP A 64 15.65 -5.46 4.05
CA TRP A 64 14.29 -4.89 3.98
C TRP A 64 14.29 -3.59 3.20
N TYR A 65 13.38 -3.49 2.24
CA TYR A 65 13.22 -2.32 1.38
C TYR A 65 11.85 -1.71 1.58
N LEU A 66 11.79 -0.39 1.74
CA LEU A 66 10.56 0.37 1.78
C LEU A 66 9.93 0.42 0.37
N VAL A 67 8.85 -0.33 0.16
CA VAL A 67 8.17 -0.41 -1.15
C VAL A 67 6.94 0.49 -1.22
N GLY A 68 6.31 0.74 -0.07
CA GLY A 68 5.15 1.62 -0.01
C GLY A 68 4.97 2.32 1.33
N ILE A 69 4.05 3.28 1.34
CA ILE A 69 3.65 4.03 2.55
C ILE A 69 2.13 3.92 2.67
N VAL A 70 1.62 3.52 3.84
CA VAL A 70 0.18 3.39 4.11
C VAL A 70 -0.52 4.71 3.77
N SER A 71 -1.50 4.65 2.86
CA SER A 71 -2.16 5.85 2.34
C SER A 71 -3.66 5.81 2.57
N TRP A 72 -4.37 4.88 1.94
CA TRP A 72 -5.83 4.81 2.02
C TRP A 72 -6.35 3.42 1.61
N GLY A 73 -7.64 3.18 1.83
CA GLY A 73 -8.32 1.93 1.48
C GLY A 73 -9.84 2.07 1.52
N VAL A 74 -10.55 1.00 1.15
CA VAL A 74 -12.02 0.92 1.25
C VAL A 74 -12.39 -0.12 2.29
N GLY A 75 -12.92 0.33 3.43
CA GLY A 75 -13.08 -0.56 4.59
C GLY A 75 -11.72 -0.89 5.21
N CYS A 76 -11.65 -1.98 5.98
CA CYS A 76 -10.38 -2.55 6.43
C CYS A 76 -10.51 -4.06 6.56
N GLY A 77 -9.52 -4.81 6.07
CA GLY A 77 -9.46 -6.27 6.20
C GLY A 77 -10.57 -7.01 5.45
N GLN A 78 -11.17 -6.37 4.45
CA GLN A 78 -12.25 -6.98 3.68
C GLN A 78 -11.69 -7.95 2.63
N PRO A 79 -12.27 -9.16 2.51
CA PRO A 79 -11.83 -10.13 1.52
C PRO A 79 -11.99 -9.55 0.11
N GLY A 80 -10.92 -9.65 -0.69
CA GLY A 80 -10.89 -9.14 -2.06
C GLY A 80 -10.71 -7.63 -2.19
N VAL A 81 -10.54 -6.88 -1.09
CA VAL A 81 -10.30 -5.44 -1.11
C VAL A 81 -8.88 -5.15 -0.60
N PRO A 82 -7.94 -4.77 -1.47
CA PRO A 82 -6.57 -4.51 -1.07
C PRO A 82 -6.41 -3.11 -0.45
N GLY A 83 -5.40 -2.97 0.40
CA GLY A 83 -4.92 -1.67 0.88
C GLY A 83 -4.16 -0.93 -0.22
N VAL A 84 -4.23 0.41 -0.23
CA VAL A 84 -3.55 1.26 -1.21
C VAL A 84 -2.44 2.07 -0.54
N TYR A 85 -1.24 1.95 -1.09
CA TYR A 85 -0.02 2.51 -0.55
C TYR A 85 0.63 3.43 -1.59
N VAL A 86 1.29 4.50 -1.16
CA VAL A 86 2.12 5.33 -2.05
C VAL A 86 3.27 4.47 -2.56
N LYS A 87 3.47 4.41 -3.87
CA LYS A 87 4.55 3.63 -4.50
C LYS A 87 5.88 4.37 -4.38
N VAL A 88 6.70 4.00 -3.40
CA VAL A 88 7.95 4.71 -3.05
C VAL A 88 8.89 4.84 -4.25
N SER A 89 8.98 3.79 -5.08
CA SER A 89 9.81 3.80 -6.30
C SER A 89 9.45 4.91 -7.28
N ASN A 90 8.20 5.36 -7.30
CA ASN A 90 7.72 6.45 -8.16
C ASN A 90 8.16 7.84 -7.68
N TYR A 91 8.64 7.96 -6.44
CA TYR A 91 9.01 9.24 -5.81
C TYR A 91 10.50 9.32 -5.43
N LEU A 92 11.32 8.32 -5.82
CA LEU A 92 12.74 8.26 -5.46
C LEU A 92 13.52 9.50 -5.90
N ASP A 93 13.24 10.05 -7.08
CA ASP A 93 13.95 11.23 -7.57
C ASP A 93 13.64 12.47 -6.74
N TRP A 94 12.37 12.66 -6.36
CA TRP A 94 11.97 13.71 -5.44
C TRP A 94 12.59 13.51 -4.05
N ILE A 95 12.56 12.29 -3.51
CA ILE A 95 13.19 11.97 -2.21
C ILE A 95 14.67 12.34 -2.26
N ARG A 96 15.41 11.86 -3.26
CA ARG A 96 16.83 12.17 -3.44
C ARG A 96 17.10 13.66 -3.59
N GLN A 97 16.28 14.36 -4.36
CA GLN A 97 16.40 15.80 -4.53
C GLN A 97 16.29 16.54 -3.19
N ILE A 98 15.32 16.16 -2.36
CA ILE A 98 15.11 16.77 -1.04
C ILE A 98 16.22 16.36 -0.08
N THR A 99 16.57 15.08 0.02
CA THR A 99 17.56 14.60 0.99
C THR A 99 18.99 15.01 0.65
N ASN A 100 19.30 15.30 -0.61
CA ASN A 100 20.63 15.82 -1.00
C ASN A 100 20.73 17.34 -0.84
N LYS A 101 19.60 18.04 -0.67
CA LYS A 101 19.55 19.48 -0.45
C LYS A 101 19.86 19.86 1.00
N TYR A 102 19.54 18.97 1.93
CA TYR A 102 19.76 19.11 3.37
C TYR A 102 20.87 18.17 3.83
#